data_AF-A0A5N1J706-F1
#
_entry.id   AF-A0A5N1J706-F1
#
_cell.length_a   1.000
_cell.length_b   1.000
_cell.length_c   1.000
_cell.angle_alpha   90.00
_cell.angle_beta   90.00
_cell.angle_gamma   90.00
#
_symmetry.space_group_name_H-M   'P 1'
#
loop_
_entity.id
_entity.type
_entity.pdbx_description
1 polymer ?
#
loop_
_entity_poly.entity_id
_entity_poly.type
_entity_poly.pdbx_seq_one_letter_code
_entity_poly.pdbx_strand_id
1 'polypeptide(L)'
;MRYLLLFLLPCFAFTSDKPAYQFYNQKLKTTSYQKVLKEAAGADVVFFGELHNNPICHWLELQLTKDLYEQRKEHLILGAEMFEADNQTALSDYVSGKTTDKEFPKQARLWNNYKTDYRPLVDFAREHKLSVVATNVPRRYASAVARHGLASLDTVPTAQKAWMAPLPLTVDLTLPGYKAMLDMMHGDAVSPSASKGPSDQAANFARAQAIKDATMAHFILQNRKPGSTFLHFNGSYHSNNFEGIIWYLRQKQPDLKIVTIASVEVPDVAKPDKANQNLASFILHIPADMTKTY
;
A
#
# COMPACT_ATOMS: atom_id res chain seq x y z
N MET A 1 26.85 -14.75 -59.74
CA MET A 1 25.70 -15.09 -58.88
C MET A 1 26.07 -14.84 -57.43
N ARG A 2 25.42 -13.87 -56.78
CA ARG A 2 25.58 -13.63 -55.32
C ARG A 2 24.47 -14.41 -54.63
N TYR A 3 24.83 -15.42 -53.84
CA TYR A 3 23.87 -16.15 -53.01
C TYR A 3 23.59 -15.36 -51.73
N LEU A 4 22.33 -15.00 -51.50
CA LEU A 4 21.85 -14.38 -50.27
C LEU A 4 21.51 -15.51 -49.29
N LEU A 5 22.33 -15.69 -48.25
CA LEU A 5 22.05 -16.62 -47.16
C LEU A 5 21.01 -15.97 -46.22
N LEU A 6 19.76 -16.46 -46.24
CA LEU A 6 18.76 -16.10 -45.24
C LEU A 6 18.97 -16.95 -43.99
N PHE A 7 19.45 -16.34 -42.91
CA PHE A 7 19.44 -16.96 -41.58
C PHE A 7 18.03 -16.86 -40.99
N LEU A 8 17.30 -17.98 -40.98
CA LEU A 8 16.07 -18.14 -40.22
C LEU A 8 16.42 -18.33 -38.75
N LEU A 9 16.23 -17.29 -37.94
CA LEU A 9 16.26 -17.39 -36.48
C LEU A 9 14.93 -17.98 -36.00
N PRO A 10 14.91 -19.16 -35.36
CA PRO A 10 13.70 -19.69 -34.77
C PRO A 10 13.33 -18.85 -33.52
N CYS A 11 12.21 -18.14 -33.59
CA CYS A 11 11.59 -17.52 -32.43
C CYS A 11 10.80 -18.58 -31.65
N PHE A 12 11.37 -19.08 -30.56
CA PHE A 12 10.61 -19.88 -29.59
C PHE A 12 9.91 -18.94 -28.59
N ALA A 13 8.58 -18.98 -28.57
CA ALA A 13 7.78 -18.33 -27.54
C ALA A 13 7.45 -19.37 -26.45
N PHE A 14 8.09 -19.26 -25.29
CA PHE A 14 7.74 -20.06 -24.12
C PHE A 14 6.66 -19.32 -23.34
N THR A 15 5.44 -19.86 -23.33
CA THR A 15 4.37 -19.38 -22.45
C THR A 15 4.41 -20.19 -21.16
N SER A 16 4.38 -19.54 -20.00
CA SER A 16 4.10 -20.24 -18.75
C SER A 16 2.67 -20.78 -18.82
N ASP A 17 2.49 -22.08 -18.62
CA ASP A 17 1.17 -22.74 -18.68
C ASP A 17 0.23 -22.18 -17.60
N LYS A 18 0.72 -22.04 -16.37
CA LYS A 18 -0.05 -21.56 -15.21
C LYS A 18 0.74 -20.53 -14.41
N PRO A 19 0.77 -19.26 -14.85
CA PRO A 19 1.47 -18.22 -14.11
C PRO A 19 0.79 -17.97 -12.75
N ALA A 20 1.59 -17.85 -11.69
CA ALA A 20 1.08 -17.59 -10.34
C ALA A 20 0.51 -16.17 -10.17
N TYR A 21 0.85 -15.26 -11.10
CA TYR A 21 0.34 -13.90 -11.18
C TYR A 21 0.66 -13.29 -12.56
N GLN A 22 0.03 -12.16 -12.88
CA GLN A 22 0.32 -11.39 -14.09
C GLN A 22 0.29 -9.89 -13.78
N PHE A 23 1.32 -9.16 -14.22
CA PHE A 23 1.30 -7.70 -14.20
C PHE A 23 0.67 -7.13 -15.47
N TYR A 24 -0.12 -6.08 -15.29
CA TYR A 24 -0.65 -5.20 -16.32
C TYR A 24 -0.24 -3.76 -16.05
N ASN A 25 -0.09 -2.96 -17.10
CA ASN A 25 -0.02 -1.51 -16.95
C ASN A 25 -1.42 -0.89 -16.75
N GLN A 26 -1.47 0.40 -16.48
CA GLN A 26 -2.71 1.18 -16.32
C GLN A 26 -3.78 0.98 -17.41
N LYS A 27 -3.37 0.63 -18.65
CA LYS A 27 -4.25 0.39 -19.80
C LYS A 27 -4.60 -1.10 -19.99
N LEU A 28 -4.34 -1.93 -18.98
CA LEU A 28 -4.54 -3.38 -19.01
C LEU A 28 -3.76 -4.09 -20.13
N LYS A 29 -2.59 -3.55 -20.52
CA LYS A 29 -1.64 -4.27 -21.36
C LYS A 29 -0.66 -5.03 -20.49
N THR A 30 -0.42 -6.30 -20.83
CA THR A 30 0.57 -7.15 -20.18
C THR A 30 1.92 -6.45 -20.07
N THR A 31 2.52 -6.48 -18.88
CA THR A 31 3.84 -5.94 -18.61
C THR A 31 4.65 -6.91 -17.77
N SER A 32 5.96 -6.68 -17.65
CA SER A 32 6.86 -7.52 -16.86
C SER A 32 7.17 -6.89 -15.51
N TYR A 33 7.55 -7.73 -14.55
CA TYR A 33 8.08 -7.28 -13.26
C TYR A 33 9.30 -6.34 -13.45
N GLN A 34 10.19 -6.61 -14.41
CA GLN A 34 11.34 -5.74 -14.69
C GLN A 34 10.92 -4.32 -15.09
N LYS A 35 9.78 -4.16 -15.78
CA LYS A 35 9.24 -2.82 -16.09
C LYS A 35 8.67 -2.15 -14.83
N VAL A 36 7.99 -2.90 -13.96
CA VAL A 36 7.52 -2.40 -12.67
C VAL A 36 8.71 -1.90 -11.84
N LEU A 37 9.74 -2.73 -11.68
CA LEU A 37 10.96 -2.40 -10.96
C LEU A 37 11.66 -1.16 -11.53
N LYS A 38 11.76 -1.04 -12.86
CA LYS A 38 12.39 0.11 -13.51
C LYS A 38 11.68 1.42 -13.19
N GLU A 39 10.34 1.45 -13.29
CA GLU A 39 9.56 2.65 -12.96
C GLU A 39 9.60 2.93 -11.44
N ALA A 40 9.48 1.88 -10.61
CA ALA A 40 9.56 1.99 -9.16
C ALA A 40 10.91 2.57 -8.70
N ALA A 41 12.02 2.17 -9.32
CA ALA A 41 13.33 2.74 -9.02
C ALA A 41 13.36 4.24 -9.34
N GLY A 42 12.74 4.68 -10.43
CA GLY A 42 12.69 6.09 -10.83
C GLY A 42 11.78 6.99 -9.99
N ALA A 43 11.03 6.43 -9.04
CA ALA A 43 10.03 7.13 -8.24
C ALA A 43 10.58 7.68 -6.91
N ASP A 44 9.95 8.76 -6.43
CA ASP A 44 10.17 9.29 -5.09
C ASP A 44 9.42 8.46 -4.04
N VAL A 45 8.21 7.99 -4.40
CA VAL A 45 7.37 7.13 -3.56
C VAL A 45 6.77 6.01 -4.40
N VAL A 46 6.87 4.78 -3.92
CA VAL A 46 6.27 3.58 -4.52
C VAL A 46 5.25 3.04 -3.53
N PHE A 47 4.01 2.85 -3.96
CA PHE A 47 2.97 2.18 -3.18
C PHE A 47 2.77 0.77 -3.68
N PHE A 48 3.03 -0.21 -2.82
CA PHE A 48 2.61 -1.58 -3.02
C PHE A 48 1.26 -1.78 -2.32
N GLY A 49 0.19 -1.70 -3.11
CA GLY A 49 -1.17 -2.02 -2.69
C GLY A 49 -1.35 -3.53 -2.62
N GLU A 50 -1.48 -4.06 -1.40
CA GLU A 50 -1.62 -5.49 -1.12
C GLU A 50 -3.05 -5.89 -0.74
N LEU A 51 -3.29 -7.20 -0.84
CA LEU A 51 -4.37 -7.86 -0.11
C LEU A 51 -3.74 -8.51 1.11
N HIS A 52 -4.11 -8.06 2.32
CA HIS A 52 -3.42 -8.37 3.60
C HIS A 52 -3.27 -9.85 3.98
N ASN A 53 -3.88 -10.76 3.22
CA ASN A 53 -3.83 -12.20 3.43
C ASN A 53 -3.46 -12.95 2.15
N ASN A 54 -2.71 -12.32 1.25
CA ASN A 54 -2.35 -12.90 -0.04
C ASN A 54 -0.82 -13.14 -0.12
N PRO A 55 -0.38 -14.42 -0.19
CA PRO A 55 1.04 -14.74 -0.16
C PRO A 55 1.81 -14.22 -1.37
N ILE A 56 1.16 -14.02 -2.52
CA ILE A 56 1.80 -13.46 -3.71
C ILE A 56 2.12 -11.98 -3.51
N CYS A 57 1.25 -11.23 -2.81
CA CYS A 57 1.53 -9.84 -2.43
C CYS A 57 2.79 -9.79 -1.57
N HIS A 58 2.78 -10.47 -0.42
CA HIS A 58 3.89 -10.43 0.54
C HIS A 58 5.21 -10.94 -0.05
N TRP A 59 5.16 -11.97 -0.90
CA TRP A 59 6.35 -12.44 -1.62
C TRP A 59 6.89 -11.38 -2.59
N LEU A 60 6.02 -10.74 -3.39
CA LEU A 60 6.43 -9.69 -4.34
C LEU A 60 6.88 -8.41 -3.64
N GLU A 61 6.30 -8.05 -2.51
CA GLU A 61 6.78 -6.95 -1.66
C GLU A 61 8.24 -7.18 -1.25
N LEU A 62 8.57 -8.40 -0.81
CA LEU A 62 9.94 -8.77 -0.47
C LEU A 62 10.87 -8.77 -1.69
N GLN A 63 10.41 -9.28 -2.85
CA GLN A 63 11.22 -9.26 -4.08
C GLN A 63 11.49 -7.82 -4.54
N LEU A 64 10.46 -6.98 -4.58
CA LEU A 64 10.59 -5.58 -4.99
C LEU A 64 11.50 -4.82 -4.04
N THR A 65 11.42 -5.08 -2.73
CA THR A 65 12.31 -4.51 -1.72
C THR A 65 13.77 -4.88 -2.00
N LYS A 66 14.06 -6.15 -2.23
CA LYS A 66 15.41 -6.65 -2.54
C LYS A 66 15.96 -6.01 -3.81
N ASP A 67 15.18 -5.98 -4.87
CA ASP A 67 15.65 -5.48 -6.16
C ASP A 67 15.77 -3.96 -6.20
N LEU A 68 14.91 -3.22 -5.48
CA LEU A 68 15.08 -1.78 -5.28
C LEU A 68 16.30 -1.48 -4.42
N TYR A 69 16.56 -2.29 -3.39
CA TYR A 69 17.75 -2.14 -2.57
C TYR A 69 19.03 -2.30 -3.40
N GLU A 70 19.06 -3.21 -4.38
CA GLU A 70 20.21 -3.32 -5.27
C GLU A 70 20.49 -2.05 -6.10
N GLN A 71 19.47 -1.23 -6.37
CA GLN A 71 19.60 0.01 -7.15
C GLN A 71 19.68 1.29 -6.32
N ARG A 72 19.17 1.27 -5.09
CA ARG A 72 19.02 2.45 -4.23
C ARG A 72 19.86 2.36 -2.95
N LYS A 73 20.23 1.14 -2.54
CA LYS A 73 21.02 0.85 -1.33
C LYS A 73 20.40 1.56 -0.11
N GLU A 74 21.19 2.29 0.66
CA GLU A 74 20.75 3.05 1.83
C GLU A 74 19.76 4.19 1.53
N HIS A 75 19.57 4.54 0.25
CA HIS A 75 18.56 5.50 -0.19
C HIS A 75 17.16 4.86 -0.39
N LEU A 76 16.99 3.57 -0.07
CA LEU A 76 15.68 2.95 0.07
C LEU A 76 15.15 3.13 1.49
N ILE A 77 13.92 3.62 1.62
CA ILE A 77 13.21 3.74 2.89
C ILE A 77 11.94 2.90 2.79
N LEU A 78 11.67 2.11 3.83
CA LEU A 78 10.45 1.31 3.91
C LEU A 78 9.45 1.99 4.83
N GLY A 79 8.17 1.90 4.50
CA GLY A 79 7.09 2.23 5.42
C GLY A 79 5.94 1.26 5.26
N ALA A 80 5.19 1.03 6.32
CA ALA A 80 4.10 0.07 6.30
C ALA A 80 2.89 0.57 7.09
N GLU A 81 1.71 0.30 6.54
CA GLU A 81 0.41 0.49 7.22
C GLU A 81 0.29 -0.37 8.50
N MET A 82 0.95 -1.54 8.50
CA MET A 82 0.84 -2.56 9.55
C MET A 82 1.42 -2.08 10.89
N PHE A 83 2.27 -1.05 10.87
CA PHE A 83 2.84 -0.43 12.05
C PHE A 83 2.21 0.93 12.34
N GLU A 84 1.59 1.03 13.51
CA GLU A 84 1.08 2.27 14.09
C GLU A 84 2.23 3.18 14.54
N ALA A 85 2.11 4.49 14.38
CA ALA A 85 3.20 5.45 14.62
C ALA A 85 3.74 5.44 16.07
N ASP A 86 2.93 5.04 17.05
CA ASP A 86 3.36 4.85 18.44
C ASP A 86 4.13 3.53 18.67
N ASN A 87 4.26 2.66 17.66
CA ASN A 87 5.19 1.52 17.65
C ASN A 87 6.59 1.91 17.11
N GLN A 88 6.81 3.14 16.63
CA GLN A 88 8.05 3.51 15.92
C GLN A 88 9.31 3.23 16.74
N THR A 89 9.32 3.50 18.05
CA THR A 89 10.49 3.25 18.90
C THR A 89 10.87 1.76 18.92
N ALA A 90 9.90 0.88 19.20
CA ALA A 90 10.14 -0.56 19.23
C ALA A 90 10.59 -1.10 17.86
N LEU A 91 10.02 -0.59 16.77
CA LEU A 91 10.40 -0.95 15.40
C LEU A 91 11.83 -0.50 15.09
N SER A 92 12.18 0.74 15.40
CA SER A 92 13.53 1.28 15.21
C SER A 92 14.58 0.52 16.04
N ASP A 93 14.26 0.17 17.28
CA ASP A 93 15.16 -0.60 18.15
C ASP A 93 15.38 -2.02 17.62
N TYR A 94 14.35 -2.65 17.04
CA TYR A 94 14.48 -3.95 16.40
C TYR A 94 15.35 -3.89 15.13
N VAL A 95 15.04 -2.96 14.23
CA VAL A 95 15.75 -2.81 12.95
C VAL A 95 17.21 -2.37 13.14
N SER A 96 17.50 -1.59 14.19
CA SER A 96 18.88 -1.22 14.56
C SER A 96 19.62 -2.30 15.36
N GLY A 97 18.96 -3.42 15.68
CA GLY A 97 19.56 -4.55 16.37
C GLY A 97 19.69 -4.43 17.89
N LYS A 98 19.07 -3.40 18.50
CA LYS A 98 19.05 -3.22 19.97
C LYS A 98 18.14 -4.20 20.69
N THR A 99 17.14 -4.75 19.99
CA THR A 99 16.24 -5.77 20.52
C THR A 99 16.30 -7.05 19.70
N THR A 100 15.96 -8.15 20.34
CA THR A 100 15.85 -9.47 19.73
C THR A 100 14.47 -9.70 19.14
N ASP A 101 14.37 -10.71 18.27
CA ASP A 101 13.10 -11.18 17.71
C ASP A 101 12.12 -11.72 18.77
N LYS A 102 12.61 -12.08 19.96
CA LYS A 102 11.78 -12.48 21.10
C LYS A 102 11.28 -11.29 21.92
N GLU A 103 11.97 -10.15 21.86
CA GLU A 103 11.63 -8.94 22.61
C GLU A 103 10.74 -8.00 21.81
N PHE A 104 10.96 -7.88 20.50
CA PHE A 104 10.21 -6.97 19.64
C PHE A 104 8.67 -7.17 19.71
N PRO A 105 8.12 -8.40 19.64
CA PRO A 105 6.68 -8.62 19.79
C PRO A 105 6.10 -8.27 21.17
N LYS A 106 6.95 -8.10 22.20
CA LYS A 106 6.52 -7.66 23.53
C LYS A 106 6.44 -6.13 23.65
N GLN A 107 7.07 -5.42 22.72
CA GLN A 107 7.24 -3.96 22.75
C GLN A 107 6.44 -3.27 21.65
N ALA A 108 6.11 -3.98 20.56
CA ALA A 108 5.29 -3.48 19.46
C ALA A 108 3.97 -4.25 19.35
N ARG A 109 2.89 -3.55 18.98
CA ARG A 109 1.62 -4.20 18.64
C ARG A 109 1.67 -4.69 17.19
N LEU A 110 1.92 -5.99 17.02
CA LEU A 110 2.04 -6.64 15.72
C LEU A 110 0.71 -7.26 15.28
N TRP A 111 0.49 -7.36 13.98
CA TRP A 111 -0.64 -8.09 13.41
C TRP A 111 -0.42 -9.60 13.56
N ASN A 112 -1.50 -10.39 13.59
CA ASN A 112 -1.39 -11.84 13.85
C ASN A 112 -0.57 -12.56 12.78
N ASN A 113 -0.64 -12.11 11.52
CA ASN A 113 0.13 -12.65 10.40
C ASN A 113 1.54 -12.04 10.28
N TYR A 114 2.00 -11.22 11.22
CA TYR A 114 3.34 -10.61 11.18
C TYR A 114 4.44 -11.64 10.93
N LYS A 115 4.38 -12.79 11.62
CA LYS A 115 5.44 -13.80 11.57
C LYS A 115 5.68 -14.34 10.16
N THR A 116 4.63 -14.46 9.35
CA THR A 116 4.70 -15.03 8.00
C THR A 116 4.84 -13.94 6.95
N ASP A 117 4.04 -12.88 7.07
CA ASP A 117 3.74 -11.99 5.94
C ASP A 117 4.64 -10.75 5.95
N TYR A 118 4.91 -10.18 7.14
CA TYR A 118 5.60 -8.90 7.26
C TYR A 118 7.00 -9.00 7.87
N ARG A 119 7.27 -10.01 8.69
CA ARG A 119 8.58 -10.24 9.29
C ARG A 119 9.70 -10.30 8.25
N PRO A 120 9.56 -11.00 7.10
CA PRO A 120 10.64 -11.04 6.10
C PRO A 120 11.09 -9.66 5.62
N LEU A 121 10.17 -8.69 5.52
CA LEU A 121 10.49 -7.29 5.16
C LEU A 121 11.28 -6.59 6.25
N VAL A 122 10.87 -6.76 7.52
CA VAL A 122 11.55 -6.14 8.67
C VAL A 122 12.92 -6.77 8.91
N ASP A 123 13.04 -8.08 8.78
CA ASP A 123 14.31 -8.82 8.90
C ASP A 123 15.29 -8.36 7.80
N PHE A 124 14.81 -8.22 6.56
CA PHE A 124 15.62 -7.67 5.47
C PHE A 124 16.08 -6.24 5.76
N ALA A 125 15.19 -5.38 6.26
CA ALA A 125 15.55 -4.03 6.63
C ALA A 125 16.60 -3.99 7.75
N ARG A 126 16.50 -4.90 8.73
CA ARG A 126 17.49 -5.04 9.81
C ARG A 126 18.86 -5.48 9.27
N GLU A 127 18.89 -6.50 8.41
CA GLU A 127 20.12 -7.01 7.80
C GLU A 127 20.87 -5.93 7.00
N HIS A 128 20.12 -5.12 6.25
CA HIS A 128 20.66 -4.09 5.38
C HIS A 128 20.65 -2.67 5.98
N LYS A 129 20.29 -2.53 7.26
CA LYS A 129 20.24 -1.25 8.00
C LYS A 129 19.35 -0.19 7.31
N LEU A 130 18.26 -0.63 6.67
CA LEU A 130 17.27 0.26 6.07
C LEU A 130 16.40 0.94 7.13
N SER A 131 15.94 2.15 6.82
CA SER A 131 14.96 2.83 7.67
C SER A 131 13.57 2.20 7.45
N VAL A 132 12.88 1.87 8.53
CA VAL A 132 11.48 1.41 8.50
C VAL A 132 10.61 2.35 9.31
N VAL A 133 9.58 2.90 8.66
CA VAL A 133 8.69 3.91 9.23
C VAL A 133 7.34 3.27 9.56
N ALA A 134 6.90 3.45 10.80
CA ALA A 134 5.56 3.14 11.26
C ALA A 134 4.63 4.29 10.86
N THR A 135 3.83 4.07 9.81
CA THR A 135 3.14 5.17 9.13
C THR A 135 1.69 5.34 9.52
N ASN A 136 1.08 4.34 10.16
CA ASN A 136 -0.36 4.36 10.39
C ASN A 136 -0.73 5.08 11.68
N VAL A 137 -1.94 5.62 11.74
CA VAL A 137 -2.48 6.16 12.98
C VAL A 137 -2.75 5.03 13.98
N PRO A 138 -2.52 5.21 15.30
CA PRO A 138 -2.92 4.22 16.28
C PRO A 138 -4.42 3.87 16.16
N ARG A 139 -4.75 2.58 16.08
CA ARG A 139 -6.12 2.10 15.75
C ARG A 139 -7.20 2.64 16.67
N ARG A 140 -6.85 2.98 17.92
CA ARG A 140 -7.77 3.61 18.87
C ARG A 140 -8.33 4.94 18.36
N TYR A 141 -7.54 5.74 17.63
CA TYR A 141 -8.01 7.02 17.10
C TYR A 141 -8.84 6.84 15.84
N ALA A 142 -8.45 5.94 14.93
CA ALA A 142 -9.30 5.59 13.78
C ALA A 142 -10.66 5.02 14.26
N SER A 143 -10.65 4.17 15.29
CA SER A 143 -11.87 3.65 15.93
C SER A 143 -12.72 4.75 16.56
N ALA A 144 -12.10 5.75 17.20
CA ALA A 144 -12.81 6.88 17.78
C ALA A 144 -13.49 7.71 16.69
N VAL A 145 -12.80 7.99 15.58
CA VAL A 145 -13.37 8.69 14.42
C VAL A 145 -14.53 7.90 13.80
N ALA A 146 -14.40 6.57 13.65
CA ALA A 146 -15.46 5.73 13.12
C ALA A 146 -16.75 5.78 13.97
N ARG A 147 -16.62 5.93 15.29
CA ARG A 147 -17.75 5.95 16.24
C ARG A 147 -18.33 7.34 16.48
N HIS A 148 -17.47 8.35 16.52
CA HIS A 148 -17.81 9.68 17.06
C HIS A 148 -17.43 10.83 16.12
N GLY A 149 -16.91 10.54 14.93
CA GLY A 149 -16.48 11.53 13.95
C GLY A 149 -15.15 12.21 14.29
N LEU A 150 -14.69 13.10 13.42
CA LEU A 150 -13.37 13.74 13.54
C LEU A 150 -13.20 14.57 14.82
N ALA A 151 -14.29 15.13 15.35
CA ALA A 151 -14.29 15.89 16.60
C ALA A 151 -13.82 15.05 17.80
N SER A 152 -13.88 13.72 17.72
CA SER A 152 -13.32 12.84 18.75
C SER A 152 -11.81 13.00 18.92
N LEU A 153 -11.12 13.57 17.94
CA LEU A 153 -9.67 13.82 17.98
C LEU A 153 -9.31 15.11 18.73
N ASP A 154 -10.28 16.00 18.99
CA ASP A 154 -10.03 17.27 19.66
C ASP A 154 -9.58 17.04 21.11
N THR A 155 -10.11 16.00 21.75
CA THR A 155 -9.83 15.60 23.14
C THR A 155 -8.55 14.76 23.29
N VAL A 156 -7.88 14.39 22.19
CA VAL A 156 -6.62 13.63 22.25
C VAL A 156 -5.53 14.49 22.88
N PRO A 157 -4.78 13.99 23.88
CA PRO A 157 -3.70 14.75 24.50
C PRO A 157 -2.64 15.19 23.48
N THR A 158 -2.09 16.39 23.65
CA THR A 158 -1.12 16.99 22.72
C THR A 158 0.05 16.07 22.38
N ALA A 159 0.62 15.38 23.38
CA ALA A 159 1.73 14.44 23.16
C ALA A 159 1.35 13.26 22.23
N GLN A 160 0.09 12.85 22.24
CA GLN A 160 -0.41 11.75 21.42
C GLN A 160 -0.82 12.19 20.01
N LYS A 161 -1.10 13.49 19.81
CA LYS A 161 -1.34 14.06 18.46
C LYS A 161 -0.10 13.97 17.56
N ALA A 162 1.10 13.78 18.14
CA ALA A 162 2.31 13.50 17.38
C ALA A 162 2.29 12.16 16.62
N TRP A 163 1.32 11.27 16.91
CA TRP A 163 1.16 9.97 16.24
C TRP A 163 0.12 9.99 15.12
N MET A 164 -0.32 11.17 14.68
CA MET A 164 -1.30 11.33 13.60
C MET A 164 -0.98 12.53 12.72
N ALA A 165 -1.66 12.64 11.58
CA ALA A 165 -1.58 13.84 10.75
C ALA A 165 -1.99 15.11 11.53
N PRO A 166 -1.42 16.29 11.18
CA PRO A 166 -1.85 17.56 11.75
C PRO A 166 -3.35 17.79 11.60
N LEU A 167 -3.97 18.28 12.68
CA LEU A 167 -5.39 18.63 12.75
C LEU A 167 -5.58 20.14 12.61
N PRO A 168 -6.73 20.64 12.10
CA PRO A 168 -7.88 19.86 11.62
C PRO A 168 -7.62 19.17 10.28
N LEU A 169 -8.21 18.00 10.10
CA LEU A 169 -8.07 17.22 8.86
C LEU A 169 -9.09 17.69 7.81
N THR A 170 -8.61 17.96 6.59
CA THR A 170 -9.49 18.14 5.42
C THR A 170 -9.82 16.76 4.83
N VAL A 171 -11.10 16.44 4.70
CA VAL A 171 -11.57 15.16 4.13
C VAL A 171 -12.53 15.46 2.98
N ASP A 172 -12.23 14.91 1.80
CA ASP A 172 -13.12 14.97 0.64
C ASP A 172 -13.80 13.61 0.44
N LEU A 173 -15.03 13.46 0.94
CA LEU A 173 -15.80 12.20 0.82
C LEU A 173 -16.31 11.92 -0.61
N THR A 174 -16.07 12.83 -1.56
CA THR A 174 -16.44 12.62 -2.97
C THR A 174 -15.41 11.83 -3.76
N LEU A 175 -14.22 11.64 -3.19
CA LEU A 175 -13.17 10.79 -3.73
C LEU A 175 -13.70 9.36 -3.99
N PRO A 176 -13.46 8.77 -5.19
CA PRO A 176 -14.00 7.47 -5.59
C PRO A 176 -13.95 6.38 -4.50
N GLY A 177 -12.85 6.24 -3.78
CA GLY A 177 -12.65 5.22 -2.76
C GLY A 177 -13.54 5.43 -1.53
N TYR A 178 -13.58 6.66 -1.01
CA TYR A 178 -14.47 7.01 0.10
C TYR A 178 -15.93 6.95 -0.32
N LYS A 179 -16.26 7.40 -1.54
CA LYS A 179 -17.61 7.31 -2.08
C LYS A 179 -18.07 5.85 -2.22
N ALA A 180 -17.23 4.96 -2.77
CA ALA A 180 -17.55 3.54 -2.88
C ALA A 180 -17.78 2.90 -1.50
N MET A 181 -17.03 3.33 -0.48
CA MET A 181 -17.23 2.89 0.90
C MET A 181 -18.58 3.33 1.48
N LEU A 182 -19.02 4.56 1.17
CA LEU A 182 -20.37 5.02 1.52
C LEU A 182 -21.43 4.17 0.81
N ASP A 183 -21.29 3.99 -0.50
CA ASP A 183 -22.25 3.26 -1.34
C ASP A 183 -22.43 1.80 -0.87
N MET A 184 -21.34 1.12 -0.47
CA MET A 184 -21.41 -0.24 0.09
C MET A 184 -22.19 -0.30 1.41
N MET A 185 -21.98 0.65 2.32
CA MET A 185 -22.68 0.68 3.61
C MET A 185 -24.16 1.09 3.47
N HIS A 186 -24.55 1.66 2.34
CA HIS A 186 -25.95 1.91 1.99
C HIS A 186 -26.65 0.68 1.40
N GLY A 187 -25.92 -0.20 0.70
CA GLY A 187 -26.46 -1.39 0.05
C GLY A 187 -26.97 -2.48 1.00
N ASP A 188 -26.44 -2.55 2.22
CA ASP A 188 -26.91 -3.49 3.26
C ASP A 188 -28.11 -2.97 4.08
N ALA A 189 -28.55 -1.72 3.83
CA ALA A 189 -29.65 -1.06 4.51
C ALA A 189 -30.75 -0.66 3.52
N VAL A 190 -31.25 -1.60 2.70
CA VAL A 190 -32.43 -1.33 1.87
C VAL A 190 -33.69 -1.40 2.73
N SER A 191 -34.07 -0.24 3.27
CA SER A 191 -35.48 0.15 3.31
C SER A 191 -35.66 1.30 2.31
N PRO A 192 -36.62 1.25 1.35
CA PRO A 192 -36.68 2.18 0.22
C PRO A 192 -37.18 3.59 0.56
N SER A 193 -37.06 4.03 1.81
CA SER A 193 -37.64 5.29 2.30
C SER A 193 -36.59 6.12 3.06
N ALA A 194 -35.65 6.73 2.34
CA ALA A 194 -35.00 7.95 2.82
C ALA A 194 -34.31 8.70 1.69
N SER A 195 -34.88 9.85 1.33
CA SER A 195 -34.27 10.93 0.55
C SER A 195 -33.23 11.73 1.34
N LYS A 196 -32.34 11.08 2.09
CA LYS A 196 -31.31 11.74 2.91
C LYS A 196 -29.94 11.15 2.62
N GLY A 197 -28.92 12.00 2.61
CA GLY A 197 -27.52 11.65 2.31
C GLY A 197 -26.93 10.58 3.23
N PRO A 198 -25.61 10.37 3.19
CA PRO A 198 -24.98 9.28 3.92
C PRO A 198 -25.34 9.28 5.39
N SER A 199 -25.56 8.11 5.99
CA SER A 199 -25.73 8.04 7.44
C SER A 199 -24.45 8.57 8.10
N ASP A 200 -24.58 9.27 9.21
CA ASP A 200 -23.42 9.82 9.93
C ASP A 200 -22.38 8.73 10.23
N GLN A 201 -22.84 7.48 10.42
CA GLN A 201 -21.99 6.33 10.66
C GLN A 201 -21.18 5.89 9.43
N ALA A 202 -21.79 5.82 8.24
CA ALA A 202 -21.07 5.51 7.00
C ALA A 202 -20.03 6.61 6.69
N ALA A 203 -20.43 7.87 6.86
CA ALA A 203 -19.53 9.01 6.70
C ALA A 203 -18.37 8.98 7.71
N ASN A 204 -18.62 8.56 8.95
CA ASN A 204 -17.58 8.41 9.97
C ASN A 204 -16.63 7.24 9.69
N PHE A 205 -17.12 6.14 9.11
CA PHE A 205 -16.27 5.04 8.67
C PHE A 205 -15.31 5.48 7.55
N ALA A 206 -15.81 6.22 6.55
CA ALA A 206 -14.96 6.81 5.52
C ALA A 206 -13.96 7.82 6.11
N ARG A 207 -14.37 8.67 7.06
CA ARG A 207 -13.46 9.58 7.80
C ARG A 207 -12.39 8.83 8.61
N ALA A 208 -12.70 7.64 9.12
CA ALA A 208 -11.74 6.81 9.83
C ALA A 208 -10.64 6.28 8.90
N GLN A 209 -10.97 5.95 7.65
CA GLN A 209 -9.96 5.66 6.63
C GLN A 209 -9.18 6.93 6.27
N ALA A 210 -9.86 8.07 6.12
CA ALA A 210 -9.23 9.33 5.80
C ALA A 210 -8.14 9.76 6.80
N ILE A 211 -8.35 9.57 8.11
CA ILE A 211 -7.31 9.84 9.10
C ILE A 211 -6.13 8.85 9.01
N LYS A 212 -6.36 7.58 8.64
CA LYS A 212 -5.27 6.63 8.36
C LYS A 212 -4.46 7.11 7.15
N ASP A 213 -5.13 7.42 6.05
CA ASP A 213 -4.52 7.90 4.80
C ASP A 213 -3.68 9.15 5.01
N ALA A 214 -4.27 10.15 5.68
CA ALA A 214 -3.59 11.40 5.98
C ALA A 214 -2.36 11.19 6.88
N THR A 215 -2.46 10.28 7.85
CA THR A 215 -1.35 9.98 8.77
C THR A 215 -0.23 9.24 8.05
N MET A 216 -0.56 8.29 7.18
CA MET A 216 0.43 7.61 6.35
C MET A 216 1.13 8.61 5.42
N ALA A 217 0.37 9.49 4.76
CA ALA A 217 0.93 10.55 3.92
C ALA A 217 1.84 11.50 4.72
N HIS A 218 1.44 11.87 5.94
CA HIS A 218 2.23 12.71 6.84
C HIS A 218 3.59 12.10 7.16
N PHE A 219 3.62 10.82 7.59
CA PHE A 219 4.87 10.16 7.95
C PHE A 219 5.73 9.80 6.75
N ILE A 220 5.16 9.56 5.57
CA ILE A 220 5.93 9.46 4.32
C ILE A 220 6.67 10.78 4.07
N LEU A 221 5.98 11.92 4.11
CA LEU A 221 6.59 13.23 3.85
C LEU A 221 7.65 13.63 4.88
N GLN A 222 7.45 13.28 6.15
CA GLN A 222 8.42 13.57 7.20
C GLN A 222 9.70 12.75 7.10
N ASN A 223 9.62 11.51 6.60
CA ASN A 223 10.74 10.57 6.62
C ASN A 223 11.41 10.39 5.25
N ARG A 224 10.77 10.78 4.14
CA ARG A 224 11.40 10.78 2.83
C ARG A 224 12.53 11.80 2.77
N LYS A 225 13.66 11.43 2.17
CA LYS A 225 14.80 12.33 1.91
C LYS A 225 14.89 12.64 0.41
N PRO A 226 15.31 13.84 -0.02
CA PRO A 226 15.56 14.09 -1.44
C PRO A 226 16.52 13.04 -2.02
N GLY A 227 16.19 12.48 -3.19
CA GLY A 227 16.97 11.41 -3.81
C GLY A 227 16.78 9.99 -3.23
N SER A 228 15.95 9.82 -2.18
CA SER A 228 15.54 8.50 -1.70
C SER A 228 14.28 8.00 -2.38
N THR A 229 14.15 6.69 -2.53
CA THR A 229 12.87 6.04 -2.88
C THR A 229 12.20 5.55 -1.60
N PHE A 230 10.97 5.99 -1.35
CA PHE A 230 10.15 5.50 -0.24
C PHE A 230 9.22 4.40 -0.76
N LEU A 231 9.45 3.14 -0.39
CA LEU A 231 8.55 2.02 -0.66
C LEU A 231 7.57 1.86 0.49
N HIS A 232 6.29 2.05 0.23
CA HIS A 232 5.21 1.95 1.20
C HIS A 232 4.33 0.73 0.92
N PHE A 233 4.09 -0.07 1.95
CA PHE A 233 3.22 -1.25 1.93
C PHE A 233 1.87 -0.91 2.57
N ASN A 234 0.79 -1.07 1.82
CA ASN A 234 -0.55 -0.67 2.23
C ASN A 234 -1.61 -1.59 1.64
N GLY A 235 -2.76 -1.73 2.29
CA GLY A 235 -3.91 -2.38 1.66
C GLY A 235 -4.29 -1.64 0.38
N SER A 236 -4.57 -2.34 -0.73
CA SER A 236 -4.80 -1.74 -2.07
C SER A 236 -5.76 -0.54 -2.05
N TYR A 237 -6.79 -0.60 -1.21
CA TYR A 237 -7.75 0.50 -1.03
C TYR A 237 -7.08 1.87 -0.78
N HIS A 238 -5.98 1.91 -0.03
CA HIS A 238 -5.30 3.14 0.38
C HIS A 238 -4.52 3.86 -0.74
N SER A 239 -4.29 3.19 -1.88
CA SER A 239 -3.52 3.74 -3.02
C SER A 239 -4.17 3.53 -4.39
N ASN A 240 -5.28 2.79 -4.47
CA ASN A 240 -6.11 2.65 -5.66
C ASN A 240 -6.57 4.02 -6.20
N ASN A 241 -6.89 4.11 -7.49
CA ASN A 241 -7.36 5.31 -8.20
C ASN A 241 -6.46 6.56 -8.06
N PHE A 242 -5.22 6.41 -7.58
CA PHE A 242 -4.33 7.53 -7.25
C PHE A 242 -4.89 8.47 -6.18
N GLU A 243 -5.74 7.96 -5.28
CA GLU A 243 -6.35 8.70 -4.16
C GLU A 243 -5.89 8.15 -2.79
N GLY A 244 -6.67 8.35 -1.73
CA GLY A 244 -6.31 7.91 -0.38
C GLY A 244 -5.05 8.64 0.09
N ILE A 245 -4.01 7.89 0.45
CA ILE A 245 -2.70 8.44 0.84
C ILE A 245 -2.18 9.42 -0.22
N ILE A 246 -2.33 9.06 -1.50
CA ILE A 246 -1.77 9.80 -2.63
C ILE A 246 -2.43 11.17 -2.77
N TRP A 247 -3.74 11.26 -2.50
CA TRP A 247 -4.45 12.53 -2.50
C TRP A 247 -3.83 13.49 -1.47
N TYR A 248 -3.61 13.04 -0.24
CA TYR A 248 -2.96 13.85 0.80
C TYR A 248 -1.53 14.23 0.47
N LEU A 249 -0.75 13.33 -0.17
CA LEU A 249 0.59 13.66 -0.66
C LEU A 249 0.56 14.78 -1.69
N ARG A 250 -0.34 14.71 -2.68
CA ARG A 250 -0.45 15.69 -3.77
C ARG A 250 -0.87 17.08 -3.28
N GLN A 251 -1.66 17.16 -2.20
CA GLN A 251 -1.99 18.44 -1.57
C GLN A 251 -0.77 19.17 -1.00
N LYS A 252 0.32 18.45 -0.68
CA LYS A 252 1.53 19.01 -0.07
C LYS A 252 2.72 19.07 -1.02
N GLN A 253 2.91 18.07 -1.86
CA GLN A 253 3.97 17.97 -2.86
C GLN A 253 3.39 17.45 -4.19
N PRO A 254 2.78 18.33 -5.01
CA PRO A 254 2.09 17.94 -6.24
C PRO A 254 3.01 17.37 -7.31
N ASP A 255 4.33 17.57 -7.21
CA ASP A 255 5.32 17.14 -8.21
C ASP A 255 5.98 15.79 -7.90
N LEU A 256 5.61 15.12 -6.80
CA LEU A 256 6.19 13.82 -6.43
C LEU A 256 6.04 12.80 -7.56
N LYS A 257 7.11 12.08 -7.89
CA LYS A 257 7.02 10.92 -8.78
C LYS A 257 6.50 9.74 -7.98
N ILE A 258 5.25 9.38 -8.22
CA ILE A 258 4.55 8.31 -7.50
C ILE A 258 4.26 7.17 -8.45
N VAL A 259 4.66 5.96 -8.07
CA VAL A 259 4.28 4.71 -8.74
C VAL A 259 3.38 3.91 -7.82
N THR A 260 2.29 3.36 -8.37
CA THR A 260 1.31 2.56 -7.62
C THR A 260 1.18 1.18 -8.23
N ILE A 261 1.14 0.17 -7.37
CA ILE A 261 0.83 -1.22 -7.72
C ILE A 261 -0.46 -1.57 -6.99
N ALA A 262 -1.52 -1.94 -7.71
CA ALA A 262 -2.76 -2.42 -7.11
C ALA A 262 -2.85 -3.94 -7.26
N SER A 263 -3.09 -4.66 -6.17
CA SER A 263 -3.33 -6.10 -6.20
C SER A 263 -4.82 -6.40 -6.29
N VAL A 264 -5.18 -7.27 -7.24
CA VAL A 264 -6.56 -7.72 -7.49
C VAL A 264 -6.59 -9.22 -7.69
N GLU A 265 -7.63 -9.85 -7.16
CA GLU A 265 -7.89 -11.27 -7.34
C GLU A 265 -8.86 -11.49 -8.49
N VAL A 266 -8.49 -12.41 -9.39
CA VAL A 266 -9.25 -12.70 -10.61
C VAL A 266 -9.33 -14.20 -10.87
N PRO A 267 -10.40 -14.70 -11.50
CA PRO A 267 -10.49 -16.13 -11.86
C PRO A 267 -9.43 -16.57 -12.89
N ASP A 268 -8.99 -15.66 -13.74
CA ASP A 268 -7.98 -15.92 -14.79
C ASP A 268 -7.04 -14.72 -14.89
N VAL A 269 -5.78 -14.91 -14.48
CA VAL A 269 -4.77 -13.84 -14.48
C VAL A 269 -4.41 -13.33 -15.87
N ALA A 270 -4.72 -14.08 -16.94
CA ALA A 270 -4.49 -13.65 -18.31
C ALA A 270 -5.65 -12.79 -18.87
N LYS A 271 -6.81 -12.75 -18.20
CA LYS A 271 -8.01 -12.04 -18.63
C LYS A 271 -8.36 -10.91 -17.66
N PRO A 272 -7.85 -9.69 -17.88
CA PRO A 272 -8.11 -8.61 -16.94
C PRO A 272 -9.54 -8.08 -17.05
N ASP A 273 -10.15 -7.75 -15.91
CA ASP A 273 -11.41 -7.00 -15.87
C ASP A 273 -11.17 -5.55 -16.30
N LYS A 274 -12.01 -5.04 -17.21
CA LYS A 274 -11.98 -3.65 -17.64
C LYS A 274 -12.23 -2.68 -16.49
N ALA A 275 -12.93 -3.10 -15.44
CA ALA A 275 -13.12 -2.31 -14.22
C ALA A 275 -11.80 -1.94 -13.53
N ASN A 276 -10.73 -2.74 -13.73
CA ASN A 276 -9.41 -2.47 -13.16
C ASN A 276 -8.58 -1.48 -13.99
N GLN A 277 -9.10 -1.01 -15.13
CA GLN A 277 -8.41 0.00 -15.94
C GLN A 277 -8.28 1.30 -15.15
N ASN A 278 -7.10 1.92 -15.21
CA ASN A 278 -6.77 3.13 -14.44
C ASN A 278 -6.74 2.98 -12.92
N LEU A 279 -6.85 1.77 -12.37
CA LEU A 279 -6.82 1.54 -10.93
C LEU A 279 -5.48 1.95 -10.29
N ALA A 280 -4.37 1.73 -10.99
CA ALA A 280 -3.02 2.07 -10.56
C ALA A 280 -2.06 2.18 -11.75
N SER A 281 -0.81 2.55 -11.51
CA SER A 281 0.26 2.55 -12.53
C SER A 281 0.47 1.15 -13.09
N PHE A 282 0.44 0.17 -12.18
CA PHE A 282 0.49 -1.25 -12.45
C PHE A 282 -0.62 -1.98 -11.69
N ILE A 283 -1.18 -3.01 -12.30
CA ILE A 283 -2.17 -3.88 -11.68
C ILE A 283 -1.58 -5.30 -11.64
N LEU A 284 -1.52 -5.86 -10.44
CA LEU A 284 -1.09 -7.22 -10.17
C LEU A 284 -2.33 -8.12 -10.09
N HIS A 285 -2.50 -8.98 -11.09
CA HIS A 285 -3.56 -9.98 -11.12
C HIS A 285 -3.07 -11.26 -10.45
N ILE A 286 -3.84 -11.73 -9.46
CA ILE A 286 -3.54 -12.93 -8.68
C ILE A 286 -4.73 -13.88 -8.84
N PRO A 287 -4.52 -15.21 -8.97
CA PRO A 287 -5.62 -16.15 -9.03
C PRO A 287 -6.48 -16.03 -7.77
N ALA A 288 -7.81 -15.91 -7.93
CA ALA A 288 -8.73 -15.78 -6.81
C ALA A 288 -8.80 -17.03 -5.92
N ASP A 289 -8.38 -18.19 -6.46
CA ASP A 289 -8.27 -19.47 -5.76
C ASP A 289 -6.89 -19.69 -5.11
N MET A 290 -6.01 -18.68 -5.12
CA MET A 290 -4.74 -18.72 -4.40
C MET A 290 -5.00 -18.86 -2.90
N THR A 291 -4.23 -19.74 -2.24
CA THR A 291 -4.31 -19.94 -0.79
C THR A 291 -4.06 -18.63 -0.06
N LYS A 292 -4.83 -18.38 1.00
CA LYS A 292 -4.69 -17.18 1.83
C LYS A 292 -3.69 -17.41 2.96
N THR A 293 -2.99 -16.34 3.35
CA THR A 293 -2.18 -16.30 4.56
C THR A 293 -3.02 -15.80 5.73
N TYR A 294 -3.38 -16.71 6.62
CA TYR A 294 -3.79 -16.43 8.00
C TYR A 294 -3.93 -17.75 8.74
#